data_AF-A0A7V4PK85-F1
#
_entry.id   AF-A0A7V4PK85-F1
#
_cell.length_a   1.000
_cell.length_b   1.000
_cell.length_c   1.000
_cell.angle_alpha   90.00
_cell.angle_beta   90.00
_cell.angle_gamma   90.00
#
_symmetry.space_group_name_H-M   'P 1'
#
loop_
_entity.id
_entity.type
_entity.pdbx_description
1 polymer ?
#
loop_
_entity_poly.entity_id
_entity_poly.type
_entity_poly.pdbx_seq_one_letter_code
_entity_poly.pdbx_strand_id
1 'polypeptide(L)'
;MVRRLKDLEEGPEEVEKERSSMRNTEREKIKILLNHWIKHNKEHSQEFREWAEKAEGLGEAETSVDILEAAQQMDKANDALVRALKRLEH
;
A
#
# COMPACT_ATOMS: atom_id res chain seq x y z
N MET A 1 -45.79 -22.32 27.35
CA MET A 1 -44.87 -21.18 27.53
C MET A 1 -43.49 -21.80 27.56
N VAL A 2 -42.80 -21.96 26.43
CA VAL A 2 -41.91 -20.96 25.83
C VAL A 2 -41.97 -21.15 24.32
N ARG A 3 -42.35 -20.11 23.57
CA ARG A 3 -42.20 -20.12 22.11
C ARG A 3 -40.69 -20.15 21.86
N ARG A 4 -40.20 -21.21 21.22
CA ARG A 4 -38.85 -21.28 20.68
C ARG A 4 -38.60 -19.99 19.92
N LEU A 5 -37.68 -19.18 20.44
CA LEU A 5 -36.95 -18.20 19.63
C LEU A 5 -36.42 -19.02 18.47
N LYS A 6 -37.03 -18.89 17.29
CA LYS A 6 -36.41 -19.37 16.07
C LYS A 6 -35.10 -18.61 16.03
N ASP A 7 -34.02 -19.36 16.09
CA ASP A 7 -32.68 -18.87 15.83
C ASP A 7 -32.79 -17.96 14.60
N LEU A 8 -32.47 -16.68 14.80
CA LEU A 8 -32.27 -15.72 13.71
C LEU A 8 -30.95 -16.12 13.06
N GLU A 9 -30.89 -17.31 12.46
CA GLU A 9 -29.82 -17.68 11.56
C GLU A 9 -30.05 -16.83 10.31
N GLU A 10 -29.24 -15.79 10.17
CA GLU A 10 -29.20 -14.95 8.98
C GLU A 10 -29.15 -15.85 7.74
N GLY A 11 -30.01 -15.56 6.77
CA GLY A 11 -30.14 -16.40 5.58
C GLY A 11 -28.81 -16.44 4.81
N PRO A 12 -28.54 -17.50 4.03
CA PRO A 12 -27.30 -17.61 3.25
C PRO A 12 -27.05 -16.42 2.31
N GLU A 13 -28.12 -15.72 1.89
CA GLU A 13 -28.03 -14.47 1.12
C GLU A 13 -27.55 -13.25 1.94
N GLU A 14 -27.96 -13.13 3.22
CA GLU A 14 -27.52 -12.06 4.12
C GLU A 14 -26.03 -12.22 4.46
N VAL A 15 -25.60 -13.45 4.76
CA VAL A 15 -24.19 -13.78 5.04
C VAL A 15 -23.30 -13.47 3.82
N GLU A 16 -23.73 -13.82 2.60
CA GLU A 16 -22.95 -13.51 1.40
C GLU A 16 -22.92 -12.00 1.09
N LYS A 17 -24.03 -11.29 1.33
CA LYS A 17 -24.09 -9.84 1.19
C LYS A 17 -23.14 -9.12 2.16
N GLU A 18 -23.10 -9.54 3.42
CA GLU A 18 -22.21 -8.97 4.42
C GLU A 18 -20.75 -9.27 4.09
N ARG A 19 -20.42 -10.51 3.73
CA ARG A 19 -19.08 -10.88 3.23
C ARG A 19 -18.66 -10.06 2.03
N SER A 20 -19.58 -9.81 1.08
CA SER A 20 -19.32 -8.96 -0.09
C SER A 20 -19.04 -7.50 0.31
N SER A 21 -19.81 -6.96 1.26
CA SER A 21 -19.60 -5.62 1.83
C SER A 21 -18.24 -5.48 2.52
N MET A 22 -17.85 -6.48 3.32
CA MET A 22 -16.53 -6.52 3.97
C MET A 22 -15.39 -6.54 2.94
N ARG A 23 -15.47 -7.41 1.93
CA ARG A 23 -14.47 -7.48 0.84
C ARG A 23 -14.33 -6.15 0.09
N ASN A 24 -15.43 -5.45 -0.14
CA ASN A 24 -15.41 -4.11 -0.74
C ASN A 24 -14.71 -3.10 0.17
N THR A 25 -14.96 -3.16 1.48
CA THR A 25 -14.32 -2.28 2.46
C THR A 25 -12.81 -2.53 2.54
N GLU A 26 -12.38 -3.79 2.54
CA GLU A 26 -10.96 -4.15 2.51
C GLU A 26 -10.29 -3.70 1.22
N ARG A 27 -10.96 -3.83 0.07
CA ARG A 27 -10.46 -3.33 -1.22
C ARG A 27 -10.24 -1.82 -1.20
N GLU A 28 -11.20 -1.04 -0.69
CA GLU A 28 -11.04 0.41 -0.57
C GLU A 28 -9.90 0.78 0.38
N LYS A 29 -9.76 0.05 1.49
CA LYS A 29 -8.63 0.22 2.41
C LYS A 29 -7.28 -0.03 1.71
N ILE A 30 -7.17 -1.06 0.86
CA ILE A 30 -5.94 -1.32 0.09
C ILE A 30 -5.66 -0.15 -0.86
N LYS A 31 -6.67 0.40 -1.57
CA LYS A 31 -6.47 1.57 -2.45
C LYS A 31 -5.93 2.79 -1.69
N ILE A 32 -6.46 3.06 -0.50
CA ILE A 32 -5.98 4.16 0.36
C ILE A 32 -4.52 3.93 0.75
N LEU A 33 -4.17 2.71 1.18
CA LEU A 33 -2.81 2.37 1.56
C LEU A 33 -1.83 2.47 0.38
N LEU A 34 -2.19 1.98 -0.80
CA LEU A 34 -1.37 2.06 -2.00
C LEU A 34 -1.07 3.50 -2.38
N ASN A 35 -2.08 4.38 -2.38
CA ASN A 35 -1.88 5.81 -2.66
C ASN A 35 -0.94 6.46 -1.62
N HIS A 36 -1.13 6.15 -0.35
CA HIS A 36 -0.29 6.65 0.73
C HIS A 36 1.18 6.20 0.57
N TRP A 37 1.42 4.91 0.35
CA TRP A 37 2.78 4.38 0.17
C TRP A 37 3.46 4.91 -1.09
N ILE A 38 2.75 5.02 -2.22
CA ILE A 38 3.30 5.60 -3.46
C ILE A 38 3.82 7.01 -3.21
N LYS A 39 3.01 7.84 -2.54
CA LYS A 39 3.39 9.21 -2.20
C LYS A 39 4.62 9.22 -1.28
N HIS A 40 4.59 8.45 -0.20
CA HIS A 40 5.65 8.47 0.80
C HIS A 40 6.99 7.93 0.26
N ASN A 41 6.95 6.86 -0.52
CA ASN A 41 8.13 6.32 -1.20
C ASN A 41 8.74 7.33 -2.18
N LYS A 42 7.92 8.15 -2.85
CA LYS A 42 8.43 9.22 -3.72
C LYS A 42 9.18 10.29 -2.90
N GLU A 43 8.63 10.67 -1.75
CA GLU A 43 9.28 11.59 -0.80
C GLU A 43 10.62 11.02 -0.31
N HIS A 44 10.67 9.75 0.11
CA HIS A 44 11.91 9.09 0.51
C HIS A 44 12.94 8.96 -0.62
N SER A 45 12.50 8.55 -1.80
CA SER A 45 13.37 8.43 -2.97
C SER A 45 14.02 9.77 -3.31
N GLN A 46 13.28 10.89 -3.19
CA GLN A 46 13.85 12.22 -3.36
C GLN A 46 14.83 12.57 -2.24
N GLU A 47 14.46 12.38 -0.98
CA GLU A 47 15.32 12.64 0.18
C GLU A 47 16.65 11.85 0.11
N PHE A 48 16.60 10.59 -0.33
CA PHE A 48 17.80 9.78 -0.52
C PHE A 48 18.74 10.38 -1.56
N ARG A 49 18.22 10.90 -2.69
CA ARG A 49 19.07 11.57 -3.69
C ARG A 49 19.73 12.82 -3.13
N GLU A 50 18.99 13.63 -2.38
CA GLU A 50 19.54 14.84 -1.73
C GLU A 50 20.67 14.49 -0.75
N TRP A 51 20.59 13.35 -0.06
CA TRP A 51 21.65 12.87 0.83
C TRP A 51 22.82 12.22 0.10
N ALA A 52 22.56 11.53 -1.02
CA ALA A 52 23.62 11.02 -1.87
C ALA A 52 24.48 12.15 -2.45
N GLU A 53 23.87 13.25 -2.91
CA GLU A 53 24.58 14.44 -3.38
C GLU A 53 25.45 15.06 -2.27
N LYS A 54 24.92 15.13 -1.04
CA LYS A 54 25.70 15.61 0.12
C LYS A 54 26.88 14.68 0.44
N ALA A 55 26.68 13.36 0.42
CA ALA A 55 27.74 12.39 0.66
C ALA A 55 28.86 12.50 -0.39
N GLU A 56 28.50 12.66 -1.66
CA GLU A 56 29.46 12.90 -2.75
C GLU A 56 30.25 14.19 -2.51
N GLY A 57 29.57 15.28 -2.12
CA GLY A 57 30.22 16.56 -1.78
C GLY A 57 31.17 16.50 -0.58
N LEU A 58 31.05 15.48 0.27
CA LEU A 58 31.95 15.22 1.40
C LEU A 58 33.13 14.29 1.02
N GLY A 59 33.19 13.81 -0.22
CA GLY A 59 34.20 12.84 -0.67
C GLY A 59 33.85 11.37 -0.36
N GLU A 60 32.65 11.10 0.13
CA GLU A 60 32.17 9.76 0.51
C GLU A 60 31.50 9.07 -0.68
N ALA A 61 32.26 8.84 -1.75
CA ALA A 61 31.74 8.37 -3.04
C ALA A 61 31.00 7.02 -2.95
N GLU A 62 31.56 6.04 -2.23
CA GLU A 62 30.92 4.71 -2.07
C GLU A 62 29.59 4.81 -1.32
N THR A 63 29.55 5.62 -0.24
CA THR A 63 28.32 5.90 0.50
C THR A 63 27.26 6.56 -0.39
N SER A 64 27.65 7.51 -1.24
CA SER A 64 26.74 8.15 -2.20
C SER A 64 26.12 7.13 -3.17
N VAL A 65 26.94 6.20 -3.70
CA VAL A 65 26.49 5.14 -4.61
C VAL A 65 25.43 4.25 -3.94
N ASP A 66 25.68 3.82 -2.70
CA ASP A 66 24.73 2.97 -1.97
C ASP A 66 23.40 3.68 -1.68
N ILE A 67 23.46 4.97 -1.32
CA ILE A 67 22.25 5.78 -1.10
C ILE A 67 21.47 5.99 -2.42
N LEU A 68 22.16 6.21 -3.54
CA LEU A 68 21.50 6.28 -4.86
C LEU A 68 20.85 4.95 -5.24
N GLU A 69 21.47 3.83 -4.93
CA GLU A 69 20.84 2.52 -5.13
C GLU A 69 19.56 2.40 -4.31
N ALA A 70 19.56 2.82 -3.04
CA ALA A 70 18.36 2.83 -2.21
C ALA A 70 17.22 3.66 -2.84
N ALA A 71 17.53 4.84 -3.40
CA ALA A 71 16.56 5.67 -4.12
C ALA A 71 15.96 4.92 -5.34
N GLN A 72 16.81 4.24 -6.12
CA GLN A 72 16.37 3.47 -7.28
C GLN A 72 15.48 2.28 -6.89
N GLN A 73 15.79 1.58 -5.80
CA GLN A 73 14.95 0.49 -5.30
C GLN A 73 13.59 1.00 -4.82
N MET A 74 13.56 2.19 -4.21
CA MET A 74 12.31 2.85 -3.81
C MET A 74 11.42 3.18 -5.01
N ASP A 75 12.00 3.64 -6.12
CA ASP A 75 11.26 3.88 -7.36
C ASP A 75 10.68 2.59 -7.96
N LYS A 76 11.47 1.50 -7.97
CA LYS A 76 11.00 0.19 -8.44
C LYS A 76 9.85 -0.34 -7.57
N ALA A 77 9.91 -0.12 -6.26
CA ALA A 77 8.80 -0.44 -5.36
C ALA A 77 7.56 0.36 -5.76
N ASN A 78 7.70 1.66 -6.04
CA ASN A 78 6.61 2.51 -6.52
C ASN A 78 6.00 2.02 -7.83
N ASP A 79 6.79 1.58 -8.81
CA ASP A 79 6.26 1.00 -10.04
C ASP A 79 5.39 -0.23 -9.78
N ALA A 80 5.79 -1.08 -8.82
CA ALA A 80 4.98 -2.23 -8.41
C ALA A 80 3.69 -1.81 -7.73
N LEU A 81 3.73 -0.82 -6.84
CA LEU A 81 2.55 -0.30 -6.14
C LEU A 81 1.56 0.38 -7.10
N VAL A 82 2.05 1.16 -8.07
CA VAL A 82 1.22 1.77 -9.11
C VAL A 82 0.52 0.69 -9.96
N ARG A 83 1.23 -0.38 -10.32
CA ARG A 83 0.60 -1.52 -11.01
C ARG A 83 -0.45 -2.20 -10.14
N ALA A 84 -0.21 -2.36 -8.84
CA ALA A 84 -1.18 -2.92 -7.92
C ALA A 84 -2.44 -2.05 -7.82
N LEU A 85 -2.28 -0.73 -7.73
CA LEU A 85 -3.40 0.22 -7.66
C LEU A 85 -4.28 0.14 -8.91
N LYS A 86 -3.67 0.18 -10.10
CA LYS A 86 -4.39 0.06 -11.38
C LYS A 86 -5.23 -1.22 -11.48
N ARG A 87 -4.76 -2.35 -10.92
CA ARG A 87 -5.51 -3.61 -10.90
C ARG A 87 -6.74 -3.59 -10.01
N LEU A 88 -6.86 -2.63 -9.09
CA LEU A 88 -8.03 -2.45 -8.23
C LEU A 88 -9.02 -1.41 -8.77
N GLU A 89 -8.62 -0.63 -9.78
CA GLU A 89 -9.44 0.36 -10.47
C GLU A 89 -10.14 -0.21 -11.72
N HIS A 90 -9.70 -1.39 -12.18
CA HIS A 90 -10.37 -2.22 -13.20
C HIS A 90 -11.36 -3.20 -12.56
#